data_AF-A0A177WDP8-F1
#
_entry.id   AF-A0A177WDP8-F1
#
_cell.length_a   1.000
_cell.length_b   1.000
_cell.length_c   1.000
_cell.angle_alpha   90.00
_cell.angle_beta   90.00
_cell.angle_gamma   90.00
#
_symmetry.space_group_name_H-M   'P 1'
#
loop_
_entity.id
_entity.type
_entity.pdbx_description
1 polymer ?
#
loop_
_entity_poly.entity_id
_entity_poly.type
_entity_poly.pdbx_seq_one_letter_code
_entity_poly.pdbx_strand_id
1 'polypeptide(L)'
;MATEKAEQLLDQMVATQKALSAILDTSLESTLGNLEAVEKARLLTTLSYTINTLSFVYLKLQGVNAKTHPVKKELDRTRIYFEKIEKMAGATRNPASIDRDAAKRFLQHSLAQNPEVKDGIAKARKANALVDLHTSSQADDTQDISTVTDATDASVKGHENKGNE
;
A
#
# COMPACT_ATOMS: atom_id res chain seq x y z
N MET A 1 -22.87 44.51 -4.58
CA MET A 1 -21.91 43.83 -3.68
C MET A 1 -22.53 42.73 -2.83
N ALA A 2 -23.57 42.97 -2.03
CA ALA A 2 -24.17 41.89 -1.20
C ALA A 2 -24.98 40.87 -2.02
N THR A 3 -25.74 41.34 -3.01
CA THR A 3 -26.53 40.51 -3.94
C THR A 3 -25.64 39.62 -4.81
N GLU A 4 -24.57 40.20 -5.37
CA GLU A 4 -23.56 39.49 -6.17
C GLU A 4 -22.93 38.29 -5.42
N LYS A 5 -22.61 38.46 -4.13
CA LYS A 5 -22.09 37.36 -3.30
C LYS A 5 -23.12 36.25 -3.07
N ALA A 6 -24.40 36.60 -3.01
CA ALA A 6 -25.49 35.64 -2.84
C ALA A 6 -25.73 34.83 -4.13
N GLU A 7 -25.67 35.49 -5.29
CA GLU A 7 -25.74 34.83 -6.60
C GLU A 7 -24.56 33.88 -6.80
N GLN A 8 -23.33 34.32 -6.50
CA GLN A 8 -22.15 33.46 -6.54
C GLN A 8 -22.27 32.24 -5.63
N LEU A 9 -22.83 32.41 -4.42
CA LEU A 9 -23.06 31.29 -3.51
C LEU A 9 -24.07 30.30 -4.09
N LEU A 10 -25.16 30.78 -4.70
CA LEU A 10 -26.16 29.93 -5.33
C LEU A 10 -25.54 29.10 -6.46
N ASP A 11 -24.76 29.74 -7.34
CA ASP A 11 -24.06 29.06 -8.44
C ASP A 11 -23.13 27.96 -7.91
N GLN A 12 -22.37 28.24 -6.84
CA GLN A 12 -21.52 27.25 -6.19
C GLN A 12 -22.33 26.10 -5.60
N MET A 13 -23.47 26.37 -4.95
CA MET A 13 -24.33 25.34 -4.39
C MET A 13 -24.91 24.43 -5.48
N VAL A 14 -25.36 25.00 -6.60
CA VAL A 14 -25.85 24.24 -7.77
C VAL A 14 -24.74 23.36 -8.36
N ALA A 15 -23.53 23.89 -8.48
CA ALA A 15 -22.38 23.12 -8.95
C ALA A 15 -22.05 21.94 -8.03
N THR A 16 -22.04 22.15 -6.70
CA THR A 16 -21.86 21.05 -5.74
C THR A 16 -22.99 20.03 -5.81
N GLN A 17 -24.25 20.45 -5.94
CA GLN A 17 -25.38 19.53 -6.06
C GLN A 17 -25.22 18.61 -7.27
N LYS A 18 -24.82 19.17 -8.42
CA LYS A 18 -24.56 18.39 -9.64
C LYS A 18 -23.39 17.41 -9.49
N ALA A 19 -22.33 17.81 -8.78
CA ALA A 19 -21.19 16.93 -8.51
C ALA A 19 -21.58 15.80 -7.56
N LEU A 20 -22.39 16.07 -6.53
CA LEU A 20 -22.87 15.05 -5.60
C LEU A 20 -23.86 14.09 -6.27
N SER A 21 -24.78 14.57 -7.11
CA SER A 21 -25.77 13.69 -7.75
C SER A 21 -25.10 12.59 -8.56
N ALA A 22 -24.05 12.92 -9.32
CA ALA A 22 -23.28 11.94 -10.09
C ALA A 22 -22.68 10.80 -9.23
N ILE A 23 -22.36 11.08 -7.97
CA ILE A 23 -21.81 10.09 -7.03
C ILE A 23 -22.96 9.32 -6.34
N LEU A 24 -24.06 10.01 -6.02
CA LEU A 24 -25.21 9.46 -5.28
C LEU A 24 -26.18 8.64 -6.16
N ASP A 25 -26.14 8.80 -7.48
CA ASP A 25 -26.94 8.00 -8.43
C ASP A 25 -26.52 6.52 -8.44
N THR A 26 -25.31 6.21 -7.95
CA THR A 26 -24.79 4.85 -7.78
C THR A 26 -24.84 4.41 -6.32
N SER A 27 -25.05 3.12 -6.05
CA SER A 27 -25.02 2.65 -4.65
C SER A 27 -23.60 2.77 -4.09
N LEU A 28 -23.51 3.27 -2.85
CA LEU A 28 -22.24 3.48 -2.18
C LEU A 28 -21.48 2.17 -2.00
N GLU A 29 -22.18 1.07 -1.70
CA GLU A 29 -21.62 -0.27 -1.56
C GLU A 29 -20.98 -0.77 -2.86
N SER A 30 -21.61 -0.51 -4.01
CA SER A 30 -21.07 -0.89 -5.32
C SER A 30 -19.78 -0.11 -5.61
N THR A 31 -19.82 1.20 -5.41
CA THR A 31 -18.65 2.07 -5.61
C THR A 31 -17.50 1.68 -4.68
N LEU A 32 -17.77 1.46 -3.39
CA LEU A 32 -16.78 1.00 -2.41
C LEU A 32 -16.28 -0.43 -2.69
N GLY A 33 -17.07 -1.30 -3.31
CA GLY A 33 -16.66 -2.65 -3.66
C GLY A 33 -15.47 -2.68 -4.62
N ASN A 34 -15.44 -1.74 -5.58
CA ASN A 34 -14.48 -1.69 -6.69
C ASN A 34 -13.17 -0.95 -6.39
N LEU A 35 -13.08 -0.24 -5.26
CA LEU A 35 -11.94 0.64 -4.92
C LEU A 35 -10.87 -0.09 -4.08
N GLU A 36 -9.62 0.39 -4.10
CA GLU A 36 -8.59 -0.06 -3.15
C GLU A 36 -8.86 0.51 -1.73
N ALA A 37 -8.34 -0.12 -0.68
CA ALA A 37 -8.53 0.32 0.70
C ALA A 37 -8.21 1.81 0.94
N VAL A 38 -7.13 2.33 0.34
CA VAL A 38 -6.74 3.75 0.44
C VAL A 38 -7.75 4.65 -0.27
N GLU A 39 -8.22 4.24 -1.45
CA GLU A 39 -9.18 5.00 -2.23
C GLU A 39 -10.56 5.02 -1.56
N LYS A 40 -10.99 3.91 -0.95
CA LYS A 40 -12.20 3.85 -0.11
C LYS A 40 -12.11 4.86 1.04
N ALA A 41 -10.98 4.90 1.74
CA ALA A 41 -10.78 5.83 2.84
C ALA A 41 -10.82 7.29 2.35
N ARG A 42 -10.22 7.59 1.20
CA ARG A 42 -10.26 8.93 0.58
C ARG A 42 -11.69 9.35 0.22
N LEU A 43 -12.45 8.47 -0.41
CA LEU A 43 -13.84 8.73 -0.80
C LEU A 43 -14.72 9.00 0.44
N LEU A 44 -14.69 8.11 1.43
CA LEU A 44 -15.49 8.24 2.66
C LEU A 44 -15.12 9.48 3.48
N THR A 45 -13.83 9.81 3.58
CA THR A 45 -13.37 11.01 4.29
C THR A 45 -13.81 12.28 3.57
N THR A 46 -13.76 12.27 2.22
CA THR A 46 -14.25 13.38 1.40
C THR A 46 -15.76 13.57 1.57
N LEU A 47 -16.54 12.48 1.55
CA LEU A 47 -17.97 12.54 1.78
C LEU A 47 -18.32 13.12 3.17
N SER A 48 -17.61 12.67 4.21
CA SER A 48 -17.77 13.21 5.56
C SER A 48 -17.42 14.70 5.63
N TYR A 49 -16.33 15.13 4.98
CA TYR A 49 -15.96 16.54 4.89
C TYR A 49 -17.04 17.37 4.19
N THR A 50 -17.61 16.87 3.09
CA THR A 50 -18.69 17.55 2.36
C THR A 50 -19.92 17.77 3.24
N ILE A 51 -20.39 16.73 3.94
CA ILE A 51 -21.56 16.83 4.84
C ILE A 51 -21.34 17.85 5.96
N ASN A 52 -20.16 17.79 6.59
CA ASN A 52 -19.79 18.72 7.66
C ASN A 52 -19.66 20.16 7.13
N THR A 53 -19.13 20.34 5.93
CA THR A 53 -18.99 21.65 5.28
C THR A 53 -20.36 22.24 4.91
N LEU A 54 -21.26 21.44 4.34
CA LEU A 54 -22.63 21.88 4.04
C LEU A 54 -23.38 22.27 5.32
N SER A 55 -23.21 21.49 6.39
CA SER A 55 -23.77 21.81 7.71
C SER A 55 -23.19 23.11 8.27
N PHE A 56 -21.88 23.36 8.09
CA PHE A 56 -21.23 24.61 8.47
C PHE A 56 -21.78 25.82 7.69
N VAL A 57 -21.97 25.68 6.38
CA VAL A 57 -22.57 26.72 5.53
C VAL A 57 -24.00 27.00 5.96
N TYR A 58 -24.81 25.96 6.19
CA TYR A 58 -26.19 26.10 6.68
C TYR A 58 -26.27 26.90 7.98
N LEU A 59 -25.44 26.57 8.97
CA LEU A 59 -25.40 27.31 10.24
C LEU A 59 -25.04 28.78 10.05
N LYS A 60 -24.10 29.08 9.15
CA LYS A 60 -23.73 30.47 8.83
C LYS A 60 -24.87 31.23 8.16
N LEU A 61 -25.66 30.57 7.30
CA LEU A 61 -26.84 31.18 6.67
C LEU A 61 -27.96 31.47 7.68
N GLN A 62 -28.09 30.65 8.71
CA GLN A 62 -29.03 30.87 9.82
C GLN A 62 -28.54 31.97 10.81
N GLY A 63 -27.39 32.59 10.57
CA GLY A 63 -26.81 33.59 11.47
C GLY A 63 -26.24 33.01 12.77
N VAL A 64 -26.13 31.68 12.88
CA VAL A 64 -25.52 31.01 14.04
C VAL A 64 -24.00 31.09 13.91
N ASN A 65 -23.31 31.39 15.02
CA ASN A 65 -21.86 31.43 15.04
C ASN A 65 -21.28 30.01 14.88
N ALA A 66 -20.91 29.66 13.65
CA ALA A 66 -20.39 28.34 13.32
C ALA A 66 -18.98 28.06 13.92
N LYS A 67 -18.29 29.06 14.50
CA LYS A 67 -16.99 28.87 15.16
C LYS A 67 -17.13 28.25 16.56
N THR A 68 -18.22 28.54 17.26
CA THR A 68 -18.51 27.97 18.58
C THR A 68 -19.25 26.64 18.47
N HIS A 69 -19.78 26.32 17.28
CA HIS A 69 -20.55 25.11 17.04
C HIS A 69 -19.66 23.84 16.97
N PRO A 70 -20.12 22.69 17.49
CA PRO A 70 -19.39 21.42 17.42
C PRO A 70 -18.95 20.99 16.02
N VAL A 71 -19.63 21.44 14.96
CA VAL A 71 -19.26 21.20 13.55
C VAL A 71 -17.82 21.61 13.25
N LYS A 72 -17.30 22.67 13.91
CA LYS A 72 -15.90 23.05 13.73
C LYS A 72 -14.94 21.94 14.16
N LYS A 73 -15.26 21.22 15.25
CA LYS A 73 -14.49 20.06 15.73
C LYS A 73 -14.53 18.92 14.73
N GLU A 74 -15.68 18.66 14.12
CA GLU A 74 -15.80 17.62 13.08
C GLU A 74 -14.98 17.98 11.82
N LEU A 75 -14.92 19.26 11.43
CA LEU A 75 -14.04 19.71 10.36
C LEU A 75 -12.56 19.49 10.70
N ASP A 76 -12.13 19.83 11.92
CA ASP A 76 -10.75 19.56 12.35
C ASP A 76 -10.44 18.06 12.40
N ARG A 77 -11.42 17.25 12.80
CA ARG A 77 -11.32 15.79 12.76
C ARG A 77 -11.16 15.25 11.33
N THR A 78 -11.92 15.74 10.35
CA THR A 78 -11.76 15.33 8.95
C THR A 78 -10.36 15.66 8.40
N ARG A 79 -9.77 16.79 8.79
CA ARG A 79 -8.39 17.15 8.43
C ARG A 79 -7.38 16.12 8.94
N ILE A 80 -7.51 15.69 10.19
CA ILE A 80 -6.65 14.64 10.77
C ILE A 80 -6.75 13.34 9.96
N TYR A 81 -7.95 12.98 9.48
CA TYR A 81 -8.12 11.77 8.66
C TYR A 81 -7.48 11.91 7.28
N PHE A 82 -7.53 13.08 6.64
CA PHE A 82 -6.77 13.31 5.40
C PHE A 82 -5.27 13.11 5.64
N GLU A 83 -4.72 13.67 6.71
CA GLU A 83 -3.29 13.50 7.05
C GLU A 83 -2.93 12.02 7.31
N LYS A 84 -3.82 11.25 7.94
CA LYS A 84 -3.63 9.80 8.14
C LYS A 84 -3.64 9.04 6.82
N ILE A 85 -4.56 9.37 5.91
CA ILE A 85 -4.67 8.73 4.60
C ILE A 85 -3.43 9.04 3.77
N GLU A 86 -2.97 10.29 3.72
CA GLU A 86 -1.74 10.67 3.00
C GLU A 86 -0.50 9.98 3.58
N LYS A 87 -0.40 9.86 4.90
CA LYS A 87 0.68 9.09 5.55
C LYS A 87 0.66 7.62 5.15
N MET A 88 -0.51 7.00 5.07
CA MET A 88 -0.63 5.61 4.64
C MET A 88 -0.37 5.42 3.14
N ALA A 89 -0.79 6.37 2.31
CA ALA A 89 -0.57 6.35 0.87
C ALA A 89 0.90 6.59 0.50
N GLY A 90 1.59 7.48 1.20
CA GLY A 90 3.00 7.82 0.99
C GLY A 90 3.98 6.91 1.74
N ALA A 91 3.49 6.12 2.70
CA ALA A 91 4.26 5.04 3.29
C ALA A 91 4.39 3.92 2.25
N THR A 92 5.36 4.06 1.34
CA THR A 92 6.04 2.88 0.81
C THR A 92 6.34 2.01 2.02
N ARG A 93 5.92 0.75 1.94
CA ARG A 93 6.00 -0.26 3.00
C ARG A 93 7.44 -0.32 3.48
N ASN A 94 7.82 0.57 4.40
CA ASN A 94 9.12 0.58 5.03
C ASN A 94 9.11 -0.74 5.78
N PRO A 95 9.85 -1.78 5.32
CA PRO A 95 9.97 -2.96 6.15
C PRO A 95 10.50 -2.43 7.47
N ALA A 96 9.76 -2.68 8.56
CA ALA A 96 10.10 -2.17 9.89
C ALA A 96 11.61 -2.23 10.02
N SER A 97 12.28 -1.07 10.08
CA SER A 97 13.73 -1.02 9.95
C SER A 97 14.28 -1.84 11.11
N ILE A 98 14.72 -3.07 10.82
CA ILE A 98 15.14 -3.98 11.87
C ILE A 98 16.37 -3.33 12.49
N ASP A 99 16.30 -3.05 13.80
CA ASP A 99 17.44 -2.60 14.57
C ASP A 99 18.46 -3.74 14.58
N ARG A 100 19.48 -3.59 13.73
CA ARG A 100 20.53 -4.60 13.53
C ARG A 100 21.34 -4.81 14.80
N ASP A 101 21.46 -3.79 15.65
CA ASP A 101 22.20 -3.89 16.91
C ASP A 101 21.39 -4.63 17.96
N ALA A 102 20.07 -4.39 18.05
CA ALA A 102 19.19 -5.18 18.89
C ALA A 102 19.15 -6.66 18.45
N ALA A 103 19.03 -6.91 17.13
CA ALA A 103 19.07 -8.26 16.58
C ALA A 103 20.41 -8.96 16.89
N LYS A 104 21.54 -8.25 16.78
CA LYS A 104 22.87 -8.76 17.16
C LYS A 104 22.94 -9.13 18.63
N ARG A 105 22.39 -8.31 19.54
CA ARG A 105 22.33 -8.61 20.98
C ARG A 105 21.49 -9.86 21.26
N PHE A 106 20.33 -10.00 20.62
CA PHE A 106 19.49 -11.20 20.76
C PHE A 106 20.20 -12.46 20.26
N LEU A 107 20.89 -12.38 19.11
CA LEU A 107 21.68 -13.50 18.59
C LEU A 107 22.83 -13.86 19.53
N GLN A 108 23.58 -12.87 20.05
CA GLN A 108 24.69 -13.11 20.97
C GLN A 108 24.24 -13.76 22.27
N HIS A 109 23.13 -13.30 22.84
CA HIS A 109 22.59 -13.85 24.08
C HIS A 109 22.10 -15.29 23.90
N SER A 110 21.36 -15.55 22.80
CA SER A 110 20.88 -16.89 22.47
C SER A 110 22.04 -17.88 22.25
N LEU A 111 23.12 -17.46 21.58
CA LEU A 111 24.33 -18.27 21.38
C LEU A 111 25.15 -18.49 22.65
N ALA A 112 25.11 -17.54 23.60
CA ALA A 112 25.78 -17.69 24.89
C ALA A 112 25.05 -18.68 25.81
N GLN A 113 23.72 -18.77 25.69
CA GLN A 113 22.89 -19.69 26.46
C GLN A 113 22.91 -21.13 25.91
N ASN A 114 23.20 -21.32 24.61
CA ASN A 114 23.21 -22.63 23.97
C ASN A 114 24.54 -22.87 23.22
N PRO A 115 25.59 -23.35 23.92
CA PRO A 115 26.92 -23.53 23.34
C PRO A 115 26.96 -24.59 22.22
N GLU A 116 26.09 -25.61 22.25
CA GLU A 116 26.01 -26.62 21.19
C GLU A 116 25.58 -26.02 19.84
N VAL A 117 24.66 -25.05 19.88
CA VAL A 117 24.17 -24.33 18.70
C VAL A 117 25.28 -23.43 18.13
N LYS A 118 26.07 -22.80 19.00
CA LYS A 118 27.22 -21.98 18.62
C LYS A 118 28.27 -22.78 17.86
N ASP A 119 28.58 -23.99 18.32
CA ASP A 119 29.57 -24.87 17.69
C ASP A 119 29.06 -25.47 16.37
N GLY A 120 27.76 -25.79 16.28
CA GLY A 120 27.12 -26.21 15.03
C GLY A 120 27.18 -25.12 13.96
N ILE A 121 26.89 -23.86 14.32
CA ILE A 121 26.97 -22.71 13.41
C ILE A 121 28.42 -22.42 12.98
N ALA A 122 29.39 -22.57 13.89
CA ALA A 122 30.81 -22.41 13.56
C ALA A 122 31.30 -23.47 12.56
N LYS A 123 30.86 -24.73 12.69
CA LYS A 123 31.15 -25.81 11.74
C LYS A 123 30.49 -25.56 10.38
N ALA A 124 29.22 -25.17 10.36
CA ALA A 124 28.49 -24.84 9.13
C ALA A 124 29.13 -23.66 8.37
N ARG A 125 29.59 -22.62 9.08
CA ARG A 125 30.30 -21.49 8.46
C ARG A 125 31.64 -21.89 7.85
N LYS A 126 32.39 -22.77 8.51
CA LYS A 126 33.65 -23.29 7.96
C LYS A 126 33.40 -24.13 6.71
N ALA A 127 32.35 -24.96 6.70
CA ALA A 127 31.97 -25.74 5.53
C ALA A 127 31.58 -24.85 4.33
N ASN A 128 30.73 -23.83 4.55
CA ASN A 128 30.34 -22.90 3.47
C ASN A 128 31.52 -22.05 2.97
N ALA A 129 32.40 -21.60 3.84
CA ALA A 129 33.60 -20.85 3.43
C ALA A 129 34.57 -21.68 2.58
N LEU A 130 34.65 -22.99 2.81
CA LEU A 130 35.43 -23.91 1.97
C LEU A 130 34.79 -24.12 0.60
N VAL A 131 33.45 -24.13 0.52
CA VAL A 131 32.70 -24.23 -0.75
C VAL A 131 32.84 -22.95 -1.57
N ASP A 132 32.75 -21.77 -0.94
CA ASP A 132 32.91 -20.48 -1.62
C ASP A 132 34.34 -20.31 -2.18
N LEU A 133 35.36 -20.79 -1.45
CA LEU A 133 36.75 -20.76 -1.91
C LEU A 133 36.97 -21.70 -3.13
N HIS A 134 36.35 -22.88 -3.12
CA HIS A 134 36.43 -23.83 -4.24
C HIS A 134 35.73 -23.31 -5.50
N THR A 135 34.60 -22.61 -5.34
CA THR A 135 33.82 -22.05 -6.45
C THR A 135 34.52 -20.85 -7.10
N SER A 136 35.31 -20.10 -6.34
CA SER A 136 36.13 -18.99 -6.86
C SER A 136 37.38 -19.43 -7.65
N SER A 137 37.79 -20.70 -7.55
CA SER A 137 38.95 -21.25 -8.26
C SER A 137 38.60 -21.89 -9.62
N GLN A 138 37.31 -22.02 -9.96
CA GLN A 138 36.82 -22.60 -11.23
C GLN A 138 36.30 -21.55 -12.22
N ALA A 139 36.47 -20.25 -11.95
CA ALA A 139 35.90 -19.17 -12.76
C ALA A 139 36.86 -18.59 -13.84
N ASP A 140 37.98 -19.24 -14.15
CA ASP A 140 39.00 -18.69 -15.08
C ASP A 140 39.42 -19.68 -16.19
N ASP A 141 38.46 -20.36 -16.82
CA ASP A 141 38.74 -21.03 -18.11
C ASP A 141 37.52 -20.99 -19.06
N THR A 142 37.57 -20.00 -19.98
CA THR A 142 37.08 -20.02 -21.39
C THR A 142 35.54 -20.15 -21.63
N GLN A 143 34.79 -19.05 -21.89
CA GLN A 143 34.54 -18.33 -23.17
C GLN A 143 33.89 -19.15 -24.31
N ASP A 144 32.84 -18.55 -24.91
CA ASP A 144 32.08 -18.94 -26.12
C ASP A 144 31.21 -20.22 -26.01
N ILE A 145 29.93 -20.29 -26.41
CA ILE A 145 29.36 -19.91 -27.70
C ILE A 145 27.87 -19.52 -27.54
N SER A 146 27.49 -18.35 -28.05
CA SER A 146 26.12 -18.02 -28.45
C SER A 146 25.88 -18.41 -29.90
N THR A 147 24.92 -19.30 -30.19
CA THR A 147 24.29 -19.39 -31.52
C THR A 147 22.80 -19.70 -31.40
N VAL A 148 22.03 -18.63 -31.63
CA VAL A 148 20.68 -18.51 -32.20
C VAL A 148 20.29 -19.69 -33.12
N THR A 149 19.08 -20.24 -32.96
CA THR A 149 18.06 -20.32 -34.03
C THR A 149 16.68 -20.66 -33.46
N ASP A 150 15.74 -19.79 -33.82
CA ASP A 150 14.29 -19.88 -33.63
C ASP A 150 13.63 -20.67 -34.78
N ALA A 151 12.40 -21.13 -34.52
CA ALA A 151 11.34 -21.58 -35.44
C ALA A 151 11.21 -23.05 -35.92
N THR A 152 9.94 -23.47 -35.90
CA THR A 152 9.21 -24.57 -36.59
C THR A 152 9.21 -25.94 -35.91
N ASP A 153 8.17 -26.79 -35.95
CA ASP A 153 6.71 -26.76 -36.16
C ASP A 153 6.25 -28.22 -35.94
N ALA A 154 5.01 -28.40 -35.46
CA ALA A 154 4.14 -29.57 -35.45
C ALA A 154 4.64 -31.03 -35.65
N SER A 155 4.30 -31.86 -34.64
CA SER A 155 3.50 -33.10 -34.76
C SER A 155 4.09 -34.34 -35.44
N VAL A 156 4.43 -35.38 -34.66
CA VAL A 156 4.13 -36.80 -35.00
C VAL A 156 3.83 -37.64 -33.73
N LYS A 157 2.73 -38.38 -33.85
CA LYS A 157 2.11 -39.40 -32.97
C LYS A 157 3.04 -40.51 -32.42
N GLY A 158 2.75 -40.91 -31.18
CA GLY A 158 2.20 -42.25 -30.87
C GLY A 158 3.17 -43.41 -30.61
N HIS A 159 3.25 -43.85 -29.35
CA HIS A 159 3.17 -45.27 -29.00
C HIS A 159 2.73 -45.48 -27.54
N GLU A 160 1.59 -46.14 -27.37
CA GLU A 160 1.21 -46.85 -26.15
C GLU A 160 2.20 -48.01 -25.91
N ASN A 161 2.52 -48.35 -24.66
CA ASN A 161 2.09 -49.63 -24.08
C ASN A 161 2.39 -49.74 -22.57
N LYS A 162 1.53 -50.56 -21.96
CA LYS A 162 1.25 -50.95 -20.58
C LYS A 162 2.42 -51.47 -19.74
N GLY A 163 2.26 -51.34 -18.43
CA GLY A 163 1.98 -52.52 -17.59
C GLY A 163 2.95 -52.85 -16.45
N ASN A 164 2.34 -53.27 -15.33
CA ASN A 164 2.86 -54.00 -14.16
C ASN A 164 3.63 -53.14 -13.13
N GLU A 165 3.40 -53.24 -11.82
CA GLU A 165 2.73 -54.24 -10.98
C GLU A 165 2.25 -53.57 -9.67
#